data_AF-A0A6N8F2W2-F1
#
_entry.id   AF-A0A6N8F2W2-F1
#
_cell.length_a   1.000
_cell.length_b   1.000
_cell.length_c   1.000
_cell.angle_alpha   90.00
_cell.angle_beta   90.00
_cell.angle_gamma   90.00
#
_symmetry.space_group_name_H-M   'P 1'
#
loop_
_entity.id
_entity.type
_entity.pdbx_description
1 polymer ?
#
loop_
_entity_poly.entity_id
_entity_poly.type
_entity_poly.pdbx_seq_one_letter_code
_entity_poly.pdbx_strand_id
1 'polypeptide(L)'
;MILQASAIGSIALQLLIEGKTFTVHSIFEKGLNIVDQNDELIFIGTNENGTFPFGILLGSQTKQTLKAGLEVGDSLHVRNNHLSHNCFKLNFNAKILPLYTDFKHANIN
;
A
#
# COMPACT_ATOMS: atom_id res chain seq x y z
N MET A 1 9.58 14.10 1.73
CA MET A 1 8.22 14.48 1.24
C MET A 1 7.16 13.65 1.96
N ILE A 2 5.96 14.18 2.18
CA ILE A 2 4.83 13.42 2.76
C ILE A 2 3.81 13.15 1.66
N LEU A 3 3.47 11.88 1.49
CA LEU A 3 2.47 11.34 0.57
C LEU A 3 1.24 10.88 1.36
N GLN A 4 0.07 10.83 0.70
CA GLN A 4 -1.20 10.48 1.36
C GLN A 4 -1.82 9.27 0.67
N ALA A 5 -2.24 8.29 1.47
CA ALA A 5 -3.17 7.27 1.00
C ALA A 5 -4.58 7.86 0.85
N SER A 6 -5.29 7.42 -0.18
CA SER A 6 -6.70 7.76 -0.39
C SER A 6 -7.61 6.87 0.44
N ALA A 7 -7.24 5.59 0.61
CA ALA A 7 -7.95 4.63 1.43
C ALA A 7 -7.02 3.47 1.82
N ILE A 8 -7.41 2.70 2.83
CA ILE A 8 -6.69 1.51 3.26
C ILE A 8 -7.65 0.35 3.52
N GLY A 9 -7.31 -0.83 3.03
CA GLY A 9 -8.00 -2.06 3.34
C GLY A 9 -7.87 -2.45 4.81
N SER A 10 -8.95 -2.91 5.42
CA SER A 10 -8.95 -3.33 6.83
C SER A 10 -7.91 -4.42 7.16
N ILE A 11 -7.63 -5.35 6.24
CA ILE A 11 -6.55 -6.35 6.41
C ILE A 11 -5.18 -5.67 6.35
N ALA A 12 -4.93 -4.82 5.35
CA ALA A 12 -3.66 -4.11 5.23
C ALA A 12 -3.36 -3.28 6.49
N LEU A 13 -4.39 -2.62 7.04
CA LEU A 13 -4.25 -1.85 8.28
C LEU A 13 -3.83 -2.73 9.48
N GLN A 14 -4.36 -3.96 9.59
CA GLN A 14 -3.96 -4.90 10.64
C GLN A 14 -2.50 -5.36 10.50
N LEU A 15 -1.98 -5.40 9.28
CA LEU A 15 -0.60 -5.77 8.99
C LEU A 15 0.39 -4.61 9.23
N LEU A 16 -0.04 -3.35 9.08
CA LEU A 16 0.79 -2.16 9.31
C LEU A 16 0.92 -1.81 10.79
N ILE A 17 1.57 -2.68 11.55
CA ILE A 17 1.82 -2.54 12.98
C ILE A 17 3.05 -1.65 13.22
N GLU A 18 2.98 -0.77 14.22
CA GLU A 18 4.11 0.09 14.63
C GLU A 18 5.40 -0.72 14.81
N GLY A 19 6.49 -0.26 14.21
CA GLY A 19 7.80 -0.91 14.28
C GLY A 19 8.02 -2.05 13.28
N LYS A 20 6.98 -2.54 12.56
CA LYS A 20 7.19 -3.50 11.47
C LYS A 20 8.01 -2.86 10.34
N THR A 21 8.78 -3.72 9.68
CA THR A 21 9.50 -3.39 8.45
C THR A 21 8.96 -4.27 7.33
N PHE A 22 8.84 -3.66 6.15
CA PHE A 22 8.46 -4.31 4.92
C PHE A 22 9.54 -4.10 3.87
N THR A 23 9.63 -5.03 2.92
CA THR A 23 10.52 -4.93 1.76
C THR A 23 9.68 -4.77 0.50
N VAL A 24 10.10 -3.91 -0.42
CA VAL A 24 9.51 -3.81 -1.75
C VAL A 24 9.79 -5.10 -2.52
N HIS A 25 8.76 -5.91 -2.71
CA HIS A 25 8.86 -7.22 -3.36
C HIS A 25 8.80 -7.11 -4.89
N SER A 26 7.89 -6.29 -5.41
CA SER A 26 7.70 -6.14 -6.87
C SER A 26 7.06 -4.81 -7.21
N ILE A 27 7.48 -4.18 -8.31
CA ILE A 27 6.94 -2.92 -8.82
C ILE A 27 6.33 -3.16 -10.21
N PHE A 28 5.14 -2.62 -10.46
CA PHE A 28 4.41 -2.78 -11.72
C PHE A 28 3.72 -1.46 -12.11
N GLU A 29 3.08 -1.41 -13.28
CA GLU A 29 2.46 -0.17 -13.79
C GLU A 29 1.47 0.46 -12.79
N LYS A 30 0.62 -0.39 -12.18
CA LYS A 30 -0.52 0.01 -11.33
C LYS A 30 -0.17 0.19 -9.84
N GLY A 31 1.05 -0.11 -9.42
CA GLY A 31 1.45 -0.08 -8.02
C GLY A 31 2.69 -0.91 -7.71
N LEU A 32 2.76 -1.44 -6.49
CA LEU A 32 3.79 -2.33 -6.01
C LEU A 32 3.24 -3.30 -4.95
N ASN A 33 3.99 -4.35 -4.67
CA ASN A 33 3.79 -5.20 -3.51
C ASN A 33 4.92 -4.98 -2.52
N ILE A 34 4.57 -4.97 -1.24
CA ILE A 34 5.51 -5.03 -0.13
C ILE A 34 5.22 -6.29 0.69
N VAL A 35 6.25 -6.88 1.27
CA VAL A 35 6.14 -8.08 2.10
C VAL A 35 6.83 -7.85 3.43
N ASP A 36 6.31 -8.43 4.51
CA ASP A 36 7.04 -8.47 5.78
C ASP A 36 7.93 -9.73 5.87
N GLN A 37 8.54 -9.95 7.03
CA GLN A 37 9.40 -11.11 7.28
C GLN A 37 8.68 -12.48 7.24
N ASN A 38 7.36 -12.50 7.27
CA ASN A 38 6.53 -13.71 7.22
C ASN A 38 5.91 -13.90 5.82
N ASP A 39 6.37 -13.16 4.82
CA ASP A 39 5.82 -13.09 3.47
C ASP A 39 4.35 -12.61 3.41
N GLU A 40 3.89 -11.86 4.43
CA GLU A 40 2.58 -11.22 4.40
C GLU A 40 2.58 -10.05 3.41
N LEU A 41 1.84 -10.21 2.30
CA LEU A 41 1.86 -9.28 1.17
C LEU A 41 0.81 -8.17 1.32
N ILE A 42 1.25 -6.92 1.12
CA ILE A 42 0.39 -5.75 0.98
C ILE A 42 0.59 -5.14 -0.40
N PHE A 43 -0.51 -4.94 -1.12
CA PHE A 43 -0.53 -4.19 -2.36
C PHE A 43 -0.64 -2.69 -2.08
N ILE A 44 0.16 -1.86 -2.75
CA ILE A 44 0.08 -0.39 -2.71
C ILE A 44 -0.09 0.13 -4.14
N GLY A 45 -1.20 0.80 -4.45
CA GLY A 45 -1.46 1.22 -5.82
C GLY A 45 -2.76 2.01 -6.00
N THR A 46 -3.23 2.12 -7.24
CA THR A 46 -4.51 2.78 -7.55
C THR A 46 -5.67 1.79 -7.57
N ASN A 47 -6.90 2.30 -7.69
CA ASN A 47 -8.12 1.51 -7.85
C ASN A 47 -8.41 1.14 -9.32
N GLU A 48 -7.42 1.23 -10.21
CA GLU A 48 -7.58 0.98 -11.66
C GLU A 48 -8.07 -0.45 -11.98
N ASN A 49 -7.88 -1.41 -11.05
CA ASN A 49 -8.37 -2.79 -11.16
C ASN A 49 -9.51 -3.09 -10.16
N GLY A 50 -10.18 -2.05 -9.66
CA GLY A 50 -11.11 -2.16 -8.55
C GLY A 50 -10.44 -1.88 -7.20
N THR A 51 -11.24 -1.95 -6.15
CA THR A 51 -10.82 -1.63 -4.79
C THR A 51 -10.39 -2.90 -4.09
N PHE A 52 -9.12 -3.01 -3.70
CA PHE A 52 -8.62 -4.18 -2.98
C PHE A 52 -8.74 -3.95 -1.46
N PRO A 53 -9.58 -4.71 -0.74
CA PRO A 53 -9.72 -4.59 0.71
C PRO A 53 -8.49 -5.06 1.50
N PHE A 54 -7.45 -5.50 0.80
CA PHE A 54 -6.17 -5.96 1.34
C PHE A 54 -4.99 -5.03 0.99
N GLY A 55 -5.24 -3.84 0.42
CA GLY A 55 -4.18 -2.93 -0.02
C GLY A 55 -4.28 -1.50 0.51
N ILE A 56 -3.28 -0.70 0.18
CA ILE A 56 -3.27 0.76 0.36
C ILE A 56 -3.59 1.40 -0.99
N LEU A 57 -4.65 2.19 -1.06
CA LEU A 57 -5.02 2.93 -2.26
C LEU A 57 -4.39 4.32 -2.27
N LEU A 58 -3.88 4.70 -3.43
CA LEU A 58 -3.22 5.98 -3.71
C LEU A 58 -3.97 6.74 -4.80
N GLY A 59 -3.86 8.07 -4.78
CA GLY A 59 -4.15 8.89 -5.96
C GLY A 59 -3.06 8.74 -7.04
N SER A 60 -3.39 9.06 -8.29
CA SER A 60 -2.49 8.88 -9.44
C SER A 60 -1.15 9.60 -9.28
N GLN A 61 -1.15 10.84 -8.77
CA GLN A 61 0.07 11.61 -8.52
C GLN A 61 0.94 10.95 -7.44
N THR A 62 0.33 10.54 -6.32
CA THR A 62 1.03 9.84 -5.24
C THR A 62 1.64 8.52 -5.71
N LYS A 63 0.93 7.74 -6.53
CA LYS A 63 1.46 6.52 -7.16
C LYS A 63 2.71 6.81 -7.98
N GLN A 64 2.65 7.82 -8.86
CA GLN A 64 3.78 8.18 -9.73
C GLN A 64 5.00 8.58 -8.90
N THR A 65 4.80 9.45 -7.91
CA THR A 65 5.87 9.91 -7.03
C THR A 65 6.49 8.77 -6.22
N LEU A 66 5.65 7.88 -5.69
CA LEU A 66 6.12 6.73 -4.90
C LEU A 66 6.92 5.76 -5.77
N LYS A 67 6.45 5.43 -6.97
CA LYS A 67 7.16 4.54 -7.90
C LYS A 67 8.49 5.10 -8.39
N ALA A 68 8.59 6.42 -8.57
CA ALA A 68 9.82 7.06 -9.03
C ALA A 68 10.94 7.05 -7.96
N GLY A 69 10.59 6.80 -6.69
CA GLY A 69 11.52 6.85 -5.56
C GLY A 69 11.68 5.53 -4.82
N LEU A 70 11.31 4.41 -5.44
CA LEU A 70 11.46 3.06 -4.89
C LEU A 70 12.10 2.12 -5.90
N GLU A 71 12.90 1.20 -5.38
CA GLU A 71 13.45 0.05 -6.09
C GLU A 71 13.02 -1.25 -5.40
N VAL A 72 13.10 -2.38 -6.12
CA VAL A 72 12.87 -3.70 -5.53
C VAL A 72 13.98 -3.97 -4.52
N GLY A 73 13.60 -4.44 -3.33
CA GLY A 73 14.51 -4.64 -2.20
C GLY A 73 14.57 -3.48 -1.20
N ASP A 74 13.98 -2.32 -1.52
CA ASP A 74 13.93 -1.20 -0.58
C ASP A 74 13.16 -1.55 0.70
N SER A 75 13.64 -1.03 1.82
CA SER A 75 13.02 -1.21 3.14
C SER A 75 12.10 -0.05 3.48
N LEU A 76 10.94 -0.40 4.05
CA LEU A 76 9.86 0.50 4.42
C LEU A 76 9.50 0.26 5.88
N HIS A 77 9.52 1.31 6.70
CA HIS A 77 9.31 1.18 8.14
C HIS A 77 7.97 1.79 8.56
N VAL A 78 7.19 1.05 9.34
CA VAL A 78 5.93 1.55 9.90
C VAL A 78 6.22 2.34 11.17
N ARG A 79 5.87 3.63 11.15
CA ARG A 79 6.00 4.51 12.32
C ARG A 79 4.94 5.61 12.33
N ASN A 80 4.24 5.79 13.44
CA ASN A 80 3.25 6.85 13.66
C ASN A 80 2.23 6.96 12.50
N ASN A 81 1.63 5.83 12.09
CA ASN A 81 0.70 5.76 10.94
C ASN A 81 1.31 6.19 9.58
N HIS A 82 2.63 6.10 9.46
CA HIS A 82 3.34 6.31 8.20
C HIS A 82 4.12 5.06 7.81
N LEU A 83 4.15 4.78 6.52
CA LEU A 83 5.14 3.92 5.91
C LEU A 83 6.29 4.80 5.42
N SER A 84 7.46 4.69 6.06
CA SER A 84 8.60 5.59 5.84
C SER A 84 9.65 4.93 4.96
N HIS A 85 10.10 5.67 3.95
CA HIS A 85 11.27 5.39 3.13
C HIS A 85 12.27 6.56 3.27
N ASN A 86 13.51 6.38 2.80
CA ASN A 86 14.52 7.45 2.79
C ASN A 86 14.05 8.70 2.02
N CYS A 87 13.23 8.51 0.98
CA CYS A 87 12.80 9.61 0.11
C CYS A 87 11.42 10.20 0.47
N PHE A 88 10.57 9.45 1.18
CA PHE A 88 9.20 9.87 1.47
C PHE A 88 8.64 9.23 2.75
N LYS A 89 7.53 9.78 3.23
CA LYS A 89 6.64 9.14 4.20
C LYS A 89 5.26 9.04 3.61
N LEU A 90 4.69 7.85 3.55
CA LEU A 90 3.30 7.64 3.13
C LEU A 90 2.42 7.58 4.37
N ASN A 91 1.66 8.65 4.62
CA ASN A 91 0.64 8.67 5.65
C ASN A 91 -0.54 7.80 5.20
N PHE A 92 -0.91 6.83 6.03
CA PHE A 92 -2.04 5.94 5.77
C PHE A 92 -3.21 6.15 6.73
N ASN A 93 -3.27 7.29 7.44
CA ASN A 93 -4.48 7.75 8.13
C ASN A 93 -5.53 8.20 7.10
N ALA A 94 -6.21 7.23 6.52
CA ALA A 94 -7.14 7.40 5.41
C ALA A 94 -8.45 6.63 5.66
N LYS A 95 -9.40 6.74 4.72
CA LYS A 95 -10.65 5.98 4.77
C LYS A 95 -10.36 4.47 4.85
N ILE A 96 -10.95 3.80 5.82
CA ILE A 96 -10.83 2.34 5.94
C ILE A 96 -11.88 1.67 5.04
N LEU A 97 -11.45 0.68 4.27
CA LEU A 97 -12.29 -0.14 3.40
C LEU A 97 -12.55 -1.48 4.07
N PRO A 98 -13.82 -1.79 4.41
CA PRO A 98 -14.15 -3.07 5.03
C PRO A 98 -13.96 -4.22 4.05
N LEU A 99 -13.73 -5.41 4.59
CA LEU A 99 -13.60 -6.68 3.87
C LEU A 99 -14.72 -6.96 2.87
N TYR A 100 -15.92 -6.44 3.12
CA TYR A 100 -17.13 -6.72 2.34
C TYR A 100 -17.41 -5.71 1.21
N THR A 101 -16.49 -4.78 0.94
CA THR A 101 -16.62 -3.83 -0.18
C THR A 101 -16.15 -4.51 -1.47
N ASP A 102 -17.08 -5.25 -2.09
CA ASP A 102 -17.08 -5.77 -3.46
C ASP A 102 -16.14 -6.92 -3.86
N PHE A 103 -16.49 -8.13 -3.43
CA PHE A 103 -16.26 -9.34 -4.24
C PHE A 103 -17.15 -9.39 -5.49
N LYS A 104 -18.17 -8.53 -5.61
CA LYS A 104 -19.08 -8.49 -6.77
C LYS A 104 -18.52 -7.74 -8.00
N HIS A 105 -17.43 -6.99 -7.85
CA HIS A 105 -16.76 -6.31 -8.97
C HIS A 105 -15.39 -6.90 -9.33
N ALA A 106 -14.95 -7.95 -8.63
CA ALA A 106 -13.84 -8.78 -9.08
C ALA A 106 -14.36 -9.72 -10.17
N ASN A 107 -14.55 -9.19 -11.39
CA ASN A 107 -14.88 -9.98 -12.57
C ASN A 107 -13.79 -11.05 -12.78
N ILE A 108 -14.09 -12.26 -12.31
CA ILE A 108 -13.54 -13.49 -12.87
C ILE A 108 -14.50 -13.84 -14.02
N ASN A 109 -14.18 -13.36 -15.22
CA ASN A 109 -14.66 -13.88 -16.50
C ASN A 109 -13.47 -13.89 -17.46
#